data_AF-A0A562LI97-F1
#
_entry.id   AF-A0A562LI97-F1
#
_cell.length_a   1.000
_cell.length_b   1.000
_cell.length_c   1.000
_cell.angle_alpha   90.00
_cell.angle_beta   90.00
_cell.angle_gamma   90.00
#
_symmetry.space_group_name_H-M   'P 1'
#
loop_
_entity.id
_entity.type
_entity.pdbx_description
1 polymer ?
#
loop_
_entity_poly.entity_id
_entity_poly.type
_entity_poly.pdbx_seq_one_letter_code
_entity_poly.pdbx_strand_id
1 'polypeptide(L)'
;MSQVIAATQTTPGLEPTKVPVTPLRTVTYLFNTGTWVPANVGSSSEKYLKIPYEVAFDGVVQPKSRGWPQRIVGRTPFRVQVPAGTQVSLFLNTDALPGARHKPVYAVRTGQRDVVVTVSETRGTALATPDSPVFSHTAVDPRSGTQTDYYKAPLHGNIWARISKVYTADDALALVPASADAGVREAVLSIYRVLGSTTLVVRCAAPEGHQLAVVFADSENPRQNISNYTLLRDGLTRVHPLGFFALIDAARIAGATQLSVTSCWRPSLGSIAHRAGLGLDVNIIGDAQEDVRFNRAELIGQGPDVPWVTPAEVQSYRDRRANRAAWVEELEGSKPRLVADFQRLLRASPHIKQVFDPWYMDANTKDDVAPACNEQVSVNEKLHNNHLHITLDVPGVL
;
A
#
# COMPACT_ATOMS: atom_id res chain seq x y z
N MET A 1 46.42 -13.26 -13.90
CA MET A 1 45.52 -13.65 -12.78
C MET A 1 46.40 -14.21 -11.68
N SER A 2 46.79 -13.38 -10.71
CA SER A 2 47.68 -13.80 -9.64
C SER A 2 46.85 -14.20 -8.42
N GLN A 3 46.88 -15.48 -8.09
CA GLN A 3 46.37 -16.03 -6.82
C GLN A 3 47.22 -15.47 -5.68
N VAL A 4 46.57 -14.77 -4.74
CA VAL A 4 47.18 -14.43 -3.45
C VAL A 4 46.88 -15.59 -2.50
N ILE A 5 47.89 -16.42 -2.24
CA ILE A 5 47.86 -17.45 -1.20
C ILE A 5 48.15 -16.74 0.13
N ALA A 6 47.16 -16.65 1.00
CA ALA A 6 47.36 -16.18 2.36
C ALA A 6 48.07 -17.28 3.16
N ALA A 7 49.38 -17.15 3.33
CA ALA A 7 50.15 -17.97 4.26
C ALA A 7 50.05 -17.35 5.66
N THR A 8 49.34 -18.01 6.58
CA THR A 8 49.41 -17.70 8.00
C THR A 8 50.73 -18.21 8.57
N GLN A 9 51.64 -17.31 8.93
CA GLN A 9 52.81 -17.64 9.74
C GLN A 9 52.38 -17.86 11.20
N THR A 10 52.57 -19.07 11.71
CA THR A 10 52.50 -19.36 13.15
C THR A 10 53.89 -19.19 13.76
N THR A 11 54.05 -18.20 14.64
CA THR A 11 55.27 -18.02 15.44
C THR A 11 55.38 -19.16 16.46
N PRO A 12 56.45 -19.96 16.47
CA PRO A 12 56.63 -21.01 17.47
C PRO A 12 56.71 -20.40 18.88
N GLY A 13 55.88 -20.88 19.81
CA GLY A 13 55.90 -20.47 21.22
C GLY A 13 54.77 -19.54 21.69
N LEU A 14 53.85 -19.15 20.80
CA LEU A 14 52.59 -18.50 21.20
C LEU A 14 51.46 -19.53 21.21
N GLU A 15 50.87 -19.77 22.39
CA GLU A 15 49.62 -20.52 22.53
C GLU A 15 48.57 -19.92 21.58
N PRO A 16 47.88 -20.74 20.76
CA PRO A 16 46.85 -20.23 19.87
C PRO A 16 45.82 -19.46 20.68
N THR A 17 45.63 -18.19 20.37
CA THR A 17 44.55 -17.41 20.99
C THR A 17 43.24 -18.04 20.55
N LYS A 18 42.52 -18.68 21.49
CA LYS A 18 41.18 -19.21 21.23
C LYS A 18 40.28 -18.01 20.90
N VAL A 19 39.96 -17.82 19.64
CA VAL A 19 38.94 -16.87 19.20
C VAL A 19 37.60 -17.56 19.38
N PRO A 20 36.73 -17.10 20.30
CA PRO A 20 35.39 -17.64 20.41
C PRO A 20 34.61 -17.29 19.14
N VAL A 21 34.31 -18.30 18.33
CA VAL A 21 33.42 -18.15 17.17
C VAL A 21 32.01 -18.48 17.64
N THR A 22 31.14 -17.48 17.72
CA THR A 22 29.72 -17.73 17.94
C THR A 22 29.14 -18.29 16.64
N PRO A 23 28.55 -19.49 16.65
CA PRO A 23 28.04 -20.09 15.44
C PRO A 23 26.85 -19.27 14.91
N LEU A 24 26.79 -19.10 13.59
CA LEU A 24 25.69 -18.40 12.93
C LEU A 24 24.45 -19.29 12.86
N ARG A 25 23.29 -18.65 12.91
CA ARG A 25 21.95 -19.24 12.76
C ARG A 25 21.21 -18.51 11.67
N THR A 26 20.49 -19.28 10.86
CA THR A 26 19.62 -18.74 9.83
C THR A 26 18.22 -18.51 10.41
N VAL A 27 17.72 -17.29 10.29
CA VAL A 27 16.31 -16.97 10.52
C VAL A 27 15.63 -16.79 9.18
N THR A 28 14.63 -17.62 8.90
CA THR A 28 13.83 -17.60 7.68
C THR A 28 12.42 -17.14 7.98
N TYR A 29 11.92 -16.15 7.25
CA TYR A 29 10.51 -15.76 7.29
C TYR A 29 9.80 -16.21 6.02
N LEU A 30 8.64 -16.84 6.17
CA LEU A 30 7.76 -17.25 5.08
C LEU A 30 6.41 -16.54 5.25
N PHE A 31 5.97 -15.80 4.23
CA PHE A 31 4.70 -15.08 4.25
C PHE A 31 3.63 -15.81 3.42
N ASN A 32 2.54 -16.17 4.07
CA ASN A 32 1.35 -16.76 3.45
C ASN A 32 0.24 -15.71 3.43
N THR A 33 0.26 -14.83 2.45
CA THR A 33 -0.76 -13.80 2.22
C THR A 33 -1.83 -14.27 1.24
N GLY A 34 -3.04 -13.72 1.35
CA GLY A 34 -4.14 -13.98 0.40
C GLY A 34 -4.59 -15.46 0.30
N THR A 35 -4.38 -16.26 1.35
CA THR A 35 -4.69 -17.70 1.36
C THR A 35 -6.19 -18.01 1.37
N TRP A 36 -7.03 -17.03 1.71
CA TRP A 36 -8.50 -17.12 1.68
C TRP A 36 -9.10 -16.98 0.27
N VAL A 37 -8.33 -16.51 -0.71
CA VAL A 37 -8.78 -16.45 -2.09
C VAL A 37 -8.53 -17.83 -2.71
N PRO A 38 -9.57 -18.53 -3.24
CA PRO A 38 -9.39 -19.82 -3.87
C PRO A 38 -8.27 -19.77 -4.92
N ALA A 39 -7.49 -20.85 -5.06
CA ALA A 39 -6.35 -20.90 -5.99
C ALA A 39 -6.73 -20.44 -7.41
N ASN A 40 -7.98 -20.74 -7.83
CA ASN A 40 -8.51 -20.55 -9.17
C ASN A 40 -9.16 -19.16 -9.41
N VAL A 41 -9.35 -18.36 -8.36
CA VAL A 41 -9.70 -16.94 -8.53
C VAL A 41 -8.39 -16.20 -8.77
N GLY A 42 -8.31 -15.49 -9.91
CA GLY A 42 -7.08 -14.91 -10.50
C GLY A 42 -6.19 -14.13 -9.54
N SER A 43 -5.01 -13.69 -10.01
CA SER A 43 -3.97 -13.03 -9.22
C SER A 43 -4.51 -11.86 -8.39
N SER A 44 -4.98 -12.12 -7.17
CA SER A 44 -5.28 -11.04 -6.25
C SER A 44 -3.94 -10.41 -5.87
N SER A 45 -3.91 -9.08 -5.85
CA SER A 45 -2.78 -8.32 -5.31
C SER A 45 -2.37 -8.81 -3.91
N GLU A 46 -3.28 -9.49 -3.21
CA GLU A 46 -3.12 -10.13 -1.90
C GLU A 46 -2.21 -11.38 -1.93
N LYS A 47 -2.24 -12.21 -2.98
CA LYS A 47 -1.42 -13.44 -3.08
C LYS A 47 0.07 -13.13 -3.29
N TYR A 48 0.36 -11.97 -3.89
CA TYR A 48 1.71 -11.56 -4.30
C TYR A 48 2.07 -10.18 -3.76
N LEU A 49 1.63 -9.87 -2.54
CA LEU A 49 1.91 -8.57 -1.92
C LEU A 49 3.40 -8.30 -1.93
N LYS A 50 3.74 -7.08 -2.34
CA LYS A 50 5.09 -6.54 -2.31
C LYS A 50 5.25 -5.70 -1.04
N ILE A 51 5.45 -6.36 0.10
CA ILE A 51 5.45 -5.68 1.40
C ILE A 51 6.88 -5.19 1.70
N PRO A 52 7.11 -3.88 1.93
CA PRO A 52 8.42 -3.41 2.35
C PRO A 52 8.74 -3.93 3.75
N TYR A 53 10.00 -4.33 3.99
CA TYR A 53 10.45 -4.84 5.27
C TYR A 53 11.87 -4.39 5.63
N GLU A 54 12.12 -4.45 6.94
CA GLU A 54 13.41 -4.21 7.55
C GLU A 54 13.64 -5.14 8.74
N VAL A 55 14.91 -5.43 9.05
CA VAL A 55 15.30 -6.21 10.23
C VAL A 55 16.23 -5.44 11.15
N ALA A 56 16.08 -5.64 12.46
CA ALA A 56 17.05 -5.23 13.46
C ALA A 56 17.58 -6.43 14.24
N PHE A 57 18.87 -6.40 14.55
CA PHE A 57 19.56 -7.39 15.37
C PHE A 57 19.87 -6.75 16.71
N ASP A 58 19.29 -7.31 17.79
CA ASP A 58 19.41 -6.78 19.15
C ASP A 58 19.11 -5.28 19.24
N GLY A 59 18.08 -4.83 18.50
CA GLY A 59 17.65 -3.44 18.42
C GLY A 59 18.39 -2.57 17.40
N VAL A 60 19.46 -3.07 16.80
CA VAL A 60 20.24 -2.34 15.79
C VAL A 60 19.76 -2.69 14.39
N VAL A 61 19.19 -1.71 13.70
CA VAL A 61 18.76 -1.89 12.31
C VAL A 61 19.99 -2.09 11.43
N GLN A 62 19.92 -3.10 10.56
CA GLN A 62 21.06 -3.46 9.74
C GLN A 62 21.28 -2.43 8.62
N PRO A 63 22.51 -1.89 8.47
CA PRO A 63 22.82 -0.95 7.40
C PRO A 63 22.62 -1.62 6.05
N LYS A 64 21.92 -0.94 5.15
CA LYS A 64 21.70 -1.42 3.79
C LYS A 64 22.64 -0.72 2.83
N SER A 65 23.19 -1.47 1.88
CA SER A 65 23.98 -0.95 0.76
C SER A 65 23.21 0.02 -0.15
N ARG A 66 21.87 0.08 -0.05
CA ARG A 66 20.98 0.93 -0.86
C ARG A 66 20.02 1.82 -0.06
N GLY A 67 20.13 1.88 1.27
CA GLY A 67 19.32 2.77 2.13
C GLY A 67 17.80 2.49 2.25
N TRP A 68 17.19 1.66 1.38
CA TRP A 68 15.74 1.45 1.32
C TRP A 68 15.25 0.06 1.80
N PRO A 69 13.99 -0.09 2.24
CA PRO A 69 13.38 -1.38 2.60
C PRO A 69 13.53 -2.44 1.51
N GLN A 70 13.74 -3.70 1.90
CA GLN A 70 13.61 -4.83 0.96
C GLN A 70 12.13 -5.16 0.79
N ARG A 71 11.78 -6.01 -0.17
CA ARG A 71 10.38 -6.39 -0.41
C ARG A 71 10.19 -7.88 -0.28
N ILE A 72 9.21 -8.27 0.52
CA ILE A 72 8.63 -9.60 0.47
C ILE A 72 7.85 -9.64 -0.85
N VAL A 73 8.09 -10.64 -1.69
CA VAL A 73 7.36 -10.81 -2.96
C VAL A 73 6.55 -12.09 -2.87
N GLY A 74 5.27 -11.96 -2.54
CA GLY A 74 4.37 -13.10 -2.35
C GLY A 74 4.91 -14.09 -1.31
N ARG A 75 5.00 -15.38 -1.69
CA ARG A 75 5.41 -16.48 -0.79
C ARG A 75 6.90 -16.78 -0.82
N THR A 76 7.73 -15.92 -1.42
CA THR A 76 9.17 -16.11 -1.43
C THR A 76 9.75 -15.88 -0.03
N PRO A 77 10.43 -16.86 0.57
CA PRO A 77 11.04 -16.68 1.87
C PRO A 77 12.24 -15.72 1.78
N PHE A 78 12.47 -14.95 2.83
CA PHE A 78 13.74 -14.24 3.00
C PHE A 78 14.47 -14.77 4.23
N ARG A 79 15.80 -14.63 4.22
CA ARG A 79 16.70 -15.22 5.21
C ARG A 79 17.69 -14.19 5.69
N VAL A 80 17.99 -14.25 6.99
CA VAL A 80 19.08 -13.50 7.61
C VAL A 80 19.95 -14.45 8.42
N GLN A 81 21.24 -14.20 8.46
CA GLN A 81 22.18 -14.95 9.29
C GLN A 81 22.64 -14.08 10.45
N VAL A 82 22.52 -14.62 11.66
CA VAL A 82 22.87 -13.92 12.91
C VAL A 82 23.61 -14.85 13.86
N PRO A 83 24.47 -14.32 14.76
CA PRO A 83 25.03 -15.13 15.84
C PRO A 83 23.93 -15.78 16.70
N ALA A 84 24.20 -16.99 17.19
CA ALA A 84 23.35 -17.62 18.20
C ALA A 84 23.13 -16.68 19.42
N GLY A 85 21.90 -16.57 19.89
CA GLY A 85 21.50 -15.69 20.98
C GLY A 85 20.94 -14.33 20.54
N THR A 86 21.18 -13.92 19.29
CA THR A 86 20.69 -12.65 18.75
C THR A 86 19.17 -12.63 18.61
N GLN A 87 18.55 -11.52 19.01
CA GLN A 87 17.16 -11.21 18.73
C GLN A 87 17.03 -10.58 17.34
N VAL A 88 16.21 -11.19 16.49
CA VAL A 88 15.83 -10.66 15.18
C VAL A 88 14.44 -10.05 15.28
N SER A 89 14.37 -8.73 15.13
CA SER A 89 13.13 -7.96 15.09
C SER A 89 12.79 -7.62 13.64
N LEU A 90 11.55 -7.93 13.22
CA LEU A 90 11.04 -7.66 11.89
C LEU A 90 10.15 -6.43 11.91
N PHE A 91 10.38 -5.51 10.97
CA PHE A 91 9.53 -4.34 10.70
C PHE A 91 8.93 -4.48 9.32
N LEU A 92 7.67 -4.09 9.16
CA LEU A 92 6.91 -4.22 7.91
C LEU A 92 6.25 -2.89 7.55
N ASN A 93 5.89 -2.75 6.27
CA ASN A 93 5.07 -1.65 5.78
C ASN A 93 5.72 -0.28 6.03
N THR A 94 4.94 0.73 6.42
CA THR A 94 5.45 2.07 6.73
C THR A 94 6.39 2.09 7.95
N ASP A 95 6.28 1.15 8.89
CA ASP A 95 7.24 1.03 10.01
C ASP A 95 8.63 0.57 9.54
N ALA A 96 8.77 -0.01 8.34
CA ALA A 96 10.07 -0.41 7.80
C ALA A 96 10.92 0.78 7.31
N LEU A 97 10.29 1.95 7.11
CA LEU A 97 10.96 3.15 6.59
C LEU A 97 11.97 3.72 7.60
N PRO A 98 13.03 4.38 7.13
CA PRO A 98 13.94 5.13 8.01
C PRO A 98 13.18 6.11 8.91
N GLY A 99 13.51 6.11 10.21
CA GLY A 99 12.88 7.00 11.19
C GLY A 99 11.48 6.58 11.68
N ALA A 100 10.88 5.51 11.14
CA ALA A 100 9.55 5.04 11.54
C ALA A 100 9.55 3.72 12.34
N ARG A 101 10.72 3.12 12.60
CA ARG A 101 10.89 1.75 13.14
C ARG A 101 10.66 1.71 14.65
N HIS A 102 9.41 1.77 15.07
CA HIS A 102 9.05 1.81 16.49
C HIS A 102 8.34 0.54 16.96
N LYS A 103 7.75 -0.23 16.04
CA LYS A 103 6.84 -1.33 16.37
C LYS A 103 7.18 -2.56 15.54
N PRO A 104 8.18 -3.37 15.97
CA PRO A 104 8.46 -4.61 15.27
C PRO A 104 7.20 -5.47 15.23
N VAL A 105 6.87 -6.00 14.05
CA VAL A 105 5.72 -6.89 13.88
C VAL A 105 5.93 -8.17 14.72
N TYR A 106 7.15 -8.71 14.69
CA TYR A 106 7.57 -9.89 15.42
C TYR A 106 9.02 -9.74 15.86
N ALA A 107 9.37 -10.38 16.97
CA ALA A 107 10.74 -10.58 17.40
C ALA A 107 10.94 -12.06 17.74
N VAL A 108 12.05 -12.64 17.27
CA VAL A 108 12.45 -14.02 17.61
C VAL A 108 13.89 -14.02 18.08
N ARG A 109 14.19 -14.75 19.16
CA ARG A 109 15.55 -14.93 19.65
C ARG A 109 16.10 -16.25 19.14
N THR A 110 17.25 -16.20 18.46
CA THR A 110 17.92 -17.42 18.01
C THR A 110 18.54 -18.16 19.19
N GLY A 111 18.40 -19.47 19.21
CA GLY A 111 19.07 -20.35 20.17
C GLY A 111 20.25 -21.06 19.52
N GLN A 112 20.37 -22.36 19.78
CA GLN A 112 21.38 -23.21 19.14
C GLN A 112 20.96 -23.75 17.77
N ARG A 113 19.80 -23.34 17.26
CA ARG A 113 19.15 -23.88 16.06
C ARG A 113 18.77 -22.79 15.09
N ASP A 114 18.64 -23.17 13.83
CA ASP A 114 18.02 -22.32 12.82
C ASP A 114 16.54 -22.12 13.15
N VAL A 115 15.97 -21.02 12.65
CA VAL A 115 14.58 -20.62 12.95
C VAL A 115 13.82 -20.41 11.65
N VAL A 116 12.62 -20.96 11.57
CA VAL A 116 11.65 -20.69 10.50
C VAL A 116 10.39 -20.10 11.11
N VAL A 117 10.01 -18.89 10.71
CA VAL A 117 8.77 -18.24 11.11
C VAL A 117 7.81 -18.23 9.92
N THR A 118 6.72 -18.98 10.05
CA THR A 118 5.62 -18.93 9.07
C THR A 118 4.59 -17.89 9.50
N VAL A 119 4.52 -16.80 8.74
CA VAL A 119 3.56 -15.72 8.93
C VAL A 119 2.33 -15.99 8.07
N SER A 120 1.17 -16.15 8.69
CA SER A 120 -0.09 -16.40 7.99
C SER A 120 -1.01 -15.20 8.12
N GLU A 121 -1.36 -14.60 6.99
CA GLU A 121 -2.33 -13.52 6.98
C GLU A 121 -3.75 -14.06 7.16
N THR A 122 -4.57 -13.36 7.94
CA THR A 122 -5.97 -13.74 8.19
C THR A 122 -6.90 -12.51 8.18
N ARG A 123 -8.18 -12.77 7.91
CA ARG A 123 -9.28 -11.80 7.98
C ARG A 123 -10.15 -12.05 9.21
N GLY A 124 -10.93 -11.04 9.59
CA GLY A 124 -11.84 -11.07 10.74
C GLY A 124 -11.31 -10.29 11.95
N THR A 125 -12.22 -9.87 12.83
CA THR A 125 -11.93 -9.14 14.08
C THR A 125 -11.60 -10.04 15.26
N ALA A 126 -11.96 -11.32 15.18
CA ALA A 126 -11.85 -12.28 16.27
C ALA A 126 -10.62 -13.18 16.06
N LEU A 127 -9.58 -12.99 16.86
CA LEU A 127 -8.56 -14.02 17.03
C LEU A 127 -8.12 -14.05 18.49
N ALA A 128 -8.47 -15.13 19.18
CA ALA A 128 -7.84 -15.57 20.43
C ALA A 128 -6.38 -16.03 20.21
N THR A 129 -5.74 -15.55 19.15
CA THR A 129 -4.42 -15.98 18.71
C THR A 129 -3.39 -14.99 19.23
N PRO A 130 -2.27 -15.45 19.80
CA PRO A 130 -1.22 -14.54 20.24
C PRO A 130 -0.69 -13.68 19.10
N ASP A 131 -0.56 -12.38 19.33
CA ASP A 131 0.05 -11.40 18.42
C ASP A 131 1.57 -11.60 18.20
N SER A 132 2.12 -12.70 18.73
CA SER A 132 3.54 -13.05 18.74
C SER A 132 3.77 -14.42 18.12
N PRO A 133 4.96 -14.69 17.57
CA PRO A 133 5.30 -16.02 17.06
C PRO A 133 5.20 -17.06 18.17
N VAL A 134 4.48 -18.15 17.89
CA VAL A 134 4.31 -19.30 18.80
C VAL A 134 5.14 -20.45 18.28
N PHE A 135 5.95 -21.05 19.17
CA PHE A 135 6.71 -22.25 18.84
C PHE A 135 5.77 -23.38 18.41
N SER A 136 6.11 -24.07 17.33
CA SER A 136 5.33 -25.19 16.79
C SER A 136 6.03 -26.52 17.02
N HIS A 137 7.26 -26.68 16.54
CA HIS A 137 8.02 -27.93 16.64
C HIS A 137 9.48 -27.71 16.22
N THR A 138 10.33 -28.71 16.47
CA THR A 138 11.69 -28.79 15.92
C THR A 138 11.73 -29.90 14.88
N ALA A 139 12.36 -29.66 13.73
CA ALA A 139 12.62 -30.68 12.71
C ALA A 139 14.13 -30.88 12.52
N VAL A 140 14.50 -32.11 12.14
CA VAL A 140 15.88 -32.49 11.79
C VAL A 140 15.93 -32.74 10.28
N ASP A 141 16.82 -32.06 9.58
CA ASP A 141 17.10 -32.39 8.18
C ASP A 141 17.79 -33.77 8.11
N PRO A 142 17.20 -34.78 7.46
CA PRO A 142 17.74 -36.13 7.41
C PRO A 142 19.07 -36.23 6.65
N ARG A 143 19.42 -35.23 5.82
CA ARG A 143 20.67 -35.20 5.05
C ARG A 143 21.79 -34.51 5.80
N SER A 144 21.51 -33.37 6.43
CA SER A 144 22.53 -32.55 7.09
C SER A 144 22.59 -32.75 8.61
N GLY A 145 21.58 -33.37 9.21
CA GLY A 145 21.42 -33.45 10.66
C GLY A 145 21.04 -32.11 11.32
N THR A 146 20.88 -31.03 10.54
CA THR A 146 20.61 -29.69 11.04
C THR A 146 19.24 -29.64 11.73
N GLN A 147 19.22 -29.10 12.95
CA GLN A 147 17.97 -28.88 13.70
C GLN A 147 17.43 -27.47 13.43
N THR A 148 16.13 -27.38 13.17
CA THR A 148 15.43 -26.10 12.92
C THR A 148 14.18 -26.00 13.78
N ASP A 149 14.01 -24.89 14.49
CA ASP A 149 12.80 -24.56 15.25
C ASP A 149 11.80 -23.80 14.37
N TYR A 150 10.55 -24.29 14.35
CA TYR A 150 9.47 -23.72 13.55
C TYR A 150 8.51 -22.94 14.44
N TYR A 151 8.17 -21.73 14.01
CA TYR A 151 7.22 -20.85 14.65
C TYR A 151 6.07 -20.52 13.70
N LYS A 152 4.87 -20.32 14.27
CA LYS A 152 3.69 -19.80 13.56
C LYS A 152 3.36 -18.42 14.10
N ALA A 153 3.14 -17.46 13.21
CA ALA A 153 2.81 -16.09 13.57
C ALA A 153 1.59 -15.61 12.76
N PRO A 154 0.58 -14.99 13.38
CA PRO A 154 -0.60 -14.49 12.67
C PRO A 154 -0.38 -13.05 12.21
N LEU A 155 -0.88 -12.67 11.03
CA LEU A 155 -0.90 -11.30 10.52
C LEU A 155 -2.36 -10.90 10.20
N HIS A 156 -3.05 -10.31 11.16
CA HIS A 156 -4.45 -9.87 11.04
C HIS A 156 -4.57 -8.34 11.07
N GLY A 157 -5.79 -7.81 10.92
CA GLY A 157 -6.01 -6.37 10.78
C GLY A 157 -5.55 -5.54 11.97
N ASN A 158 -5.68 -6.02 13.22
CA ASN A 158 -5.13 -5.33 14.39
C ASN A 158 -3.60 -5.18 14.32
N ILE A 159 -2.89 -6.20 13.82
CA ILE A 159 -1.43 -6.12 13.64
C ILE A 159 -1.11 -5.12 12.54
N TRP A 160 -1.82 -5.15 11.40
CA TRP A 160 -1.68 -4.13 10.35
C TRP A 160 -1.91 -2.71 10.89
N ALA A 161 -2.92 -2.50 11.74
CA ALA A 161 -3.19 -1.22 12.38
C ALA A 161 -2.06 -0.81 13.34
N ARG A 162 -1.48 -1.77 14.08
CA ARG A 162 -0.35 -1.51 14.98
C ARG A 162 0.88 -0.99 14.24
N ILE A 163 1.24 -1.63 13.12
CA ILE A 163 2.47 -1.35 12.36
C ILE A 163 2.31 -0.27 11.28
N SER A 164 1.10 0.22 11.03
CA SER A 164 0.91 1.31 10.06
C SER A 164 1.13 2.65 10.75
N LYS A 165 1.81 3.57 10.06
CA LYS A 165 1.98 4.96 10.54
C LYS A 165 0.61 5.61 10.73
N VAL A 166 0.46 6.29 11.86
CA VAL A 166 -0.60 7.29 12.11
C VAL A 166 0.07 8.64 11.99
N TYR A 167 -0.38 9.46 11.05
CA TYR A 167 0.13 10.81 10.88
C TYR A 167 -0.58 11.76 11.84
N THR A 168 0.17 12.75 12.30
CA THR A 168 -0.30 13.84 13.16
C THR A 168 -0.49 15.12 12.35
N ALA A 169 -1.11 16.13 12.95
CA ALA A 169 -1.19 17.46 12.35
C ALA A 169 0.20 18.06 12.08
N ASP A 170 1.20 17.76 12.93
CA ASP A 170 2.58 18.22 12.75
C ASP A 170 3.26 17.52 11.58
N ASP A 171 3.04 16.21 11.41
CA ASP A 171 3.50 15.49 10.21
C ASP A 171 2.90 16.13 8.95
N ALA A 172 1.59 16.40 8.96
CA ALA A 172 0.91 17.03 7.83
C ALA A 172 1.41 18.46 7.57
N LEU A 173 1.69 19.23 8.62
CA LEU A 173 2.24 20.58 8.52
C LEU A 173 3.64 20.58 7.88
N ALA A 174 4.47 19.60 8.23
CA ALA A 174 5.81 19.43 7.69
C ALA A 174 5.81 18.94 6.23
N LEU A 175 4.79 18.18 5.83
CA LEU A 175 4.72 17.56 4.50
C LEU A 175 3.97 18.40 3.46
N VAL A 176 2.86 19.05 3.83
CA VAL A 176 2.04 19.81 2.88
C VAL A 176 2.74 21.14 2.54
N PRO A 177 2.94 21.48 1.25
CA PRO A 177 3.66 22.68 0.86
C PRO A 177 3.09 23.95 1.48
N ALA A 178 3.97 24.84 1.97
CA ALA A 178 3.54 26.12 2.52
C ALA A 178 2.92 27.05 1.45
N SER A 179 3.24 26.82 0.18
CA SER A 179 2.69 27.51 -0.99
C SER A 179 1.34 26.98 -1.45
N ALA A 180 0.82 25.91 -0.83
CA ALA A 180 -0.51 25.39 -1.14
C ALA A 180 -1.58 26.46 -0.82
N ASP A 181 -2.74 26.36 -1.48
CA ASP A 181 -3.92 27.13 -1.10
C ASP A 181 -4.18 27.00 0.41
N ALA A 182 -4.34 28.13 1.10
CA ALA A 182 -4.42 28.14 2.55
C ALA A 182 -5.63 27.35 3.08
N GLY A 183 -6.74 27.37 2.34
CA GLY A 183 -7.95 26.61 2.64
C GLY A 183 -7.75 25.11 2.47
N VAL A 184 -7.10 24.70 1.38
CA VAL A 184 -6.71 23.29 1.16
C VAL A 184 -5.75 22.82 2.24
N ARG A 185 -4.73 23.62 2.56
CA ARG A 185 -3.74 23.28 3.58
C ARG A 185 -4.39 23.08 4.94
N GLU A 186 -5.25 24.00 5.37
CA GLU A 186 -5.97 23.88 6.64
C GLU A 186 -6.93 22.69 6.66
N ALA A 187 -7.63 22.44 5.55
CA ALA A 187 -8.49 21.27 5.42
C ALA A 187 -7.71 19.96 5.60
N VAL A 188 -6.54 19.82 4.96
CA VAL A 188 -5.69 18.64 5.14
C VAL A 188 -5.21 18.51 6.58
N LEU A 189 -4.74 19.60 7.21
CA LEU A 189 -4.34 19.59 8.62
C LEU A 189 -5.47 19.13 9.55
N SER A 190 -6.71 19.56 9.27
CA SER A 190 -7.88 19.21 10.09
C SER A 190 -8.17 17.70 10.10
N ILE A 191 -7.87 16.98 9.01
CA ILE A 191 -8.00 15.52 8.95
C ILE A 191 -7.14 14.86 10.04
N TYR A 192 -5.92 15.36 10.24
CA TYR A 192 -4.96 14.83 11.20
C TYR A 192 -5.12 15.38 12.63
N ARG A 193 -6.02 16.36 12.82
CA ARG A 193 -6.56 16.73 14.13
C ARG A 193 -7.79 15.90 14.53
N VAL A 194 -8.15 14.93 13.69
CA VAL A 194 -9.36 14.09 13.75
C VAL A 194 -10.62 14.93 13.51
N LEU A 195 -11.28 14.66 12.39
CA LEU A 195 -12.53 15.32 12.04
C LEU A 195 -13.65 14.97 13.03
N GLY A 196 -14.59 15.89 13.22
CA GLY A 196 -15.84 15.64 13.95
C GLY A 196 -16.95 15.01 13.11
N SER A 197 -16.79 14.95 11.78
CA SER A 197 -17.78 14.43 10.83
C SER A 197 -17.09 13.77 9.64
N THR A 198 -17.83 12.94 8.90
CA THR A 198 -17.39 12.34 7.63
C THR A 198 -17.43 13.33 6.46
N THR A 199 -17.99 14.52 6.64
CA THR A 199 -17.96 15.60 5.66
C THR A 199 -16.99 16.69 6.08
N LEU A 200 -16.04 16.99 5.19
CA LEU A 200 -15.09 18.09 5.30
C LEU A 200 -15.45 19.17 4.29
N VAL A 201 -15.67 20.40 4.76
CA VAL A 201 -15.87 21.56 3.89
C VAL A 201 -14.54 22.29 3.74
N VAL A 202 -14.01 22.29 2.51
CA VAL A 202 -12.79 23.00 2.14
C VAL A 202 -13.16 24.38 1.63
N ARG A 203 -12.83 25.41 2.42
CA ARG A 203 -13.03 26.82 2.03
C ARG A 203 -11.77 27.31 1.32
N CYS A 204 -11.75 27.23 0.00
CA CYS A 204 -10.56 27.53 -0.79
C CYS A 204 -10.25 29.03 -0.73
N ALA A 205 -8.97 29.39 -0.69
CA ALA A 205 -8.54 30.78 -0.79
C ALA A 205 -8.62 31.28 -2.24
N ALA A 206 -8.36 30.40 -3.21
CA ALA A 206 -8.46 30.68 -4.63
C ALA A 206 -9.16 29.53 -5.40
N PRO A 207 -10.14 29.83 -6.27
CA PRO A 207 -10.75 31.16 -6.46
C PRO A 207 -11.57 31.56 -5.22
N GLU A 208 -11.72 32.86 -4.99
CA GLU A 208 -12.45 33.39 -3.82
C GLU A 208 -13.90 32.88 -3.80
N GLY A 209 -14.39 32.50 -2.63
CA GLY A 209 -15.75 32.00 -2.44
C GLY A 209 -15.97 30.54 -2.87
N HIS A 210 -14.98 29.89 -3.49
CA HIS A 210 -15.08 28.49 -3.86
C HIS A 210 -15.03 27.56 -2.64
N GLN A 211 -15.97 26.63 -2.59
CA GLN A 211 -16.06 25.61 -1.54
C GLN A 211 -16.16 24.23 -2.17
N LEU A 212 -15.40 23.29 -1.60
CA LEU A 212 -15.42 21.89 -1.96
C LEU A 212 -15.87 21.07 -0.75
N ALA A 213 -16.96 20.31 -0.89
CA ALA A 213 -17.40 19.34 0.09
C ALA A 213 -16.76 17.97 -0.22
N VAL A 214 -15.92 17.48 0.70
CA VAL A 214 -15.33 16.15 0.64
C VAL A 214 -16.07 15.23 1.60
N VAL A 215 -16.67 14.17 1.08
CA VAL A 215 -17.37 13.15 1.87
C VAL A 215 -16.51 11.90 1.93
N PHE A 216 -16.23 11.42 3.14
CA PHE A 216 -15.49 10.17 3.37
C PHE A 216 -16.47 9.05 3.72
N ALA A 217 -16.51 8.00 2.91
CA ALA A 217 -17.31 6.83 3.19
C ALA A 217 -16.60 5.90 4.18
N ASP A 218 -17.35 5.36 5.14
CA ASP A 218 -16.83 4.37 6.07
C ASP A 218 -16.81 2.97 5.44
N SER A 219 -15.65 2.58 4.94
CA SER A 219 -15.46 1.29 4.29
C SER A 219 -15.72 0.14 5.29
N GLU A 220 -16.48 -0.86 4.85
CA GLU A 220 -16.79 -2.05 5.66
C GLU A 220 -15.54 -2.87 6.03
N ASN A 221 -14.54 -2.87 5.16
CA ASN A 221 -13.39 -3.75 5.29
C ASN A 221 -12.57 -3.53 6.59
N PRO A 222 -12.13 -2.31 6.95
CA PRO A 222 -11.50 -2.07 8.24
C PRO A 222 -12.37 -2.52 9.43
N ARG A 223 -13.67 -2.22 9.43
CA ARG A 223 -14.61 -2.62 10.50
C ARG A 223 -14.68 -4.13 10.70
N GLN A 224 -14.57 -4.90 9.62
CA GLN A 224 -14.57 -6.37 9.66
C GLN A 224 -13.24 -7.00 10.08
N ASN A 225 -12.15 -6.23 10.17
CA ASN A 225 -10.80 -6.77 10.36
C ASN A 225 -10.02 -6.15 11.53
N ILE A 226 -10.47 -5.02 12.08
CA ILE A 226 -9.83 -4.32 13.20
C ILE A 226 -10.84 -4.11 14.33
N SER A 227 -10.42 -4.44 15.54
CA SER A 227 -11.13 -4.11 16.77
C SER A 227 -11.03 -2.61 17.05
N ASN A 228 -12.15 -1.96 17.39
CA ASN A 228 -12.22 -0.54 17.77
C ASN A 228 -11.84 0.47 16.66
N TYR A 229 -11.96 0.09 15.38
CA TYR A 229 -11.71 0.99 14.26
C TYR A 229 -12.77 2.10 14.14
N THR A 230 -12.33 3.30 13.79
CA THR A 230 -13.20 4.37 13.28
C THR A 230 -12.59 5.01 12.03
N LEU A 231 -13.42 5.40 11.06
CA LEU A 231 -12.94 6.08 9.86
C LEU A 231 -12.13 7.33 10.19
N LEU A 232 -12.67 8.21 11.03
CA LEU A 232 -12.10 9.54 11.26
C LEU A 232 -10.76 9.50 12.00
N ARG A 233 -10.63 8.62 13.01
CA ARG A 233 -9.38 8.50 13.80
C ARG A 233 -8.39 7.56 13.16
N ASP A 234 -8.83 6.45 12.55
CA ASP A 234 -7.94 5.40 12.08
C ASP A 234 -7.83 5.38 10.55
N GLY A 235 -8.95 5.38 9.83
CA GLY A 235 -8.96 5.31 8.36
C GLY A 235 -8.27 6.52 7.71
N LEU A 236 -8.64 7.73 8.10
CA LEU A 236 -8.14 8.96 7.48
C LEU A 236 -6.71 9.29 7.90
N THR A 237 -6.42 9.28 9.21
CA THR A 237 -5.11 9.71 9.74
C THR A 237 -3.95 8.77 9.36
N ARG A 238 -4.24 7.60 8.81
CA ARG A 238 -3.24 6.64 8.32
C ARG A 238 -2.91 6.82 6.84
N VAL A 239 -3.64 7.67 6.13
CA VAL A 239 -3.27 8.09 4.78
C VAL A 239 -2.17 9.14 4.86
N HIS A 240 -1.21 9.10 3.94
CA HIS A 240 -0.14 10.08 3.85
C HIS A 240 -0.69 11.48 3.49
N PRO A 241 -0.31 12.58 4.17
CA PRO A 241 -0.88 13.93 3.97
C PRO A 241 -0.87 14.44 2.53
N LEU A 242 0.21 14.15 1.79
CA LEU A 242 0.31 14.51 0.37
C LEU A 242 -0.79 13.89 -0.52
N GLY A 243 -1.42 12.81 -0.07
CA GLY A 243 -2.50 12.14 -0.80
C GLY A 243 -3.78 12.98 -0.79
N PHE A 244 -4.21 13.40 0.40
CA PHE A 244 -5.34 14.32 0.52
C PHE A 244 -5.02 15.68 -0.10
N PHE A 245 -3.80 16.19 0.07
CA PHE A 245 -3.39 17.43 -0.58
C PHE A 245 -3.52 17.34 -2.11
N ALA A 246 -2.88 16.36 -2.75
CA ALA A 246 -2.92 16.22 -4.21
C ALA A 246 -4.35 16.01 -4.73
N LEU A 247 -5.16 15.25 -4.00
CA LEU A 247 -6.55 14.98 -4.36
C LEU A 247 -7.43 16.23 -4.27
N ILE A 248 -7.40 16.92 -3.13
CA ILE A 248 -8.24 18.10 -2.86
C ILE A 248 -7.79 19.26 -3.75
N ASP A 249 -6.49 19.45 -3.94
CA ASP A 249 -5.97 20.53 -4.79
C ASP A 249 -6.32 20.31 -6.27
N ALA A 250 -6.21 19.08 -6.77
CA ALA A 250 -6.64 18.75 -8.13
C ALA A 250 -8.16 18.97 -8.31
N ALA A 251 -8.99 18.60 -7.32
CA ALA A 251 -10.43 18.82 -7.37
C ALA A 251 -10.77 20.32 -7.37
N ARG A 252 -10.10 21.11 -6.51
CA ARG A 252 -10.23 22.58 -6.46
C ARG A 252 -9.87 23.21 -7.81
N ILE A 253 -8.72 22.87 -8.40
CA ILE A 253 -8.27 23.45 -9.67
C ILE A 253 -9.20 23.04 -10.82
N ALA A 254 -9.79 21.85 -10.78
CA ALA A 254 -10.79 21.40 -11.74
C ALA A 254 -12.15 22.12 -11.59
N GLY A 255 -12.34 22.89 -10.51
CA GLY A 255 -13.58 23.59 -10.20
C GLY A 255 -14.64 22.73 -9.51
N ALA A 256 -14.27 21.56 -9.00
CA ALA A 256 -15.21 20.67 -8.32
C ALA A 256 -15.71 21.28 -7.00
N THR A 257 -17.01 21.16 -6.74
CA THR A 257 -17.65 21.54 -5.48
C THR A 257 -17.97 20.34 -4.60
N GLN A 258 -17.86 19.12 -5.14
CA GLN A 258 -18.12 17.87 -4.43
C GLN A 258 -17.10 16.79 -4.78
N LEU A 259 -16.69 16.02 -3.78
CA LEU A 259 -15.85 14.84 -3.93
C LEU A 259 -16.26 13.76 -2.93
N SER A 260 -16.37 12.51 -3.37
CA SER A 260 -16.66 11.36 -2.48
C SER A 260 -15.52 10.35 -2.51
N VAL A 261 -14.85 10.22 -1.37
CA VAL A 261 -13.75 9.28 -1.14
C VAL A 261 -14.32 8.02 -0.49
N THR A 262 -14.26 6.89 -1.20
CA THR A 262 -14.89 5.63 -0.76
C THR A 262 -13.98 4.70 0.02
N SER A 263 -12.68 4.88 -0.12
CA SER A 263 -11.66 4.01 0.46
C SER A 263 -10.40 4.79 0.74
N CYS A 264 -9.86 4.60 1.93
CA CYS A 264 -8.64 5.23 2.41
C CYS A 264 -7.66 4.13 2.82
N TRP A 265 -6.96 4.30 3.95
CA TRP A 265 -6.19 3.23 4.55
C TRP A 265 -7.11 2.07 4.96
N ARG A 266 -6.71 0.84 4.64
CA ARG A 266 -7.41 -0.37 5.06
C ARG A 266 -6.47 -1.56 5.26
N PRO A 267 -6.73 -2.43 6.25
CA PRO A 267 -5.97 -3.65 6.50
C PRO A 267 -6.45 -4.81 5.60
N SER A 268 -5.59 -5.80 5.37
CA SER A 268 -5.98 -7.16 4.92
C SER A 268 -6.78 -7.32 3.61
N LEU A 269 -7.22 -6.24 2.95
CA LEU A 269 -7.90 -6.22 1.65
C LEU A 269 -7.31 -5.15 0.74
N GLY A 270 -7.22 -5.47 -0.54
CA GLY A 270 -6.77 -4.55 -1.57
C GLY A 270 -5.25 -4.53 -1.75
N SER A 271 -4.79 -3.56 -2.54
CA SER A 271 -3.37 -3.40 -2.86
C SER A 271 -2.53 -3.01 -1.64
N ILE A 272 -1.21 -3.19 -1.76
CA ILE A 272 -0.26 -2.71 -0.74
C ILE A 272 -0.33 -1.18 -0.57
N ALA A 273 -0.77 -0.43 -1.59
CA ALA A 273 -0.93 1.02 -1.50
C ALA A 273 -1.91 1.42 -0.39
N HIS A 274 -3.11 0.83 -0.33
CA HIS A 274 -4.04 1.13 0.75
C HIS A 274 -3.51 0.73 2.13
N ARG A 275 -2.86 -0.44 2.22
CA ARG A 275 -2.30 -0.94 3.49
C ARG A 275 -1.17 -0.05 3.99
N ALA A 276 -0.43 0.58 3.07
CA ALA A 276 0.62 1.54 3.38
C ALA A 276 0.12 2.97 3.61
N GLY A 277 -1.18 3.25 3.42
CA GLY A 277 -1.73 4.59 3.52
C GLY A 277 -1.40 5.48 2.32
N LEU A 278 -1.13 4.86 1.17
CA LEU A 278 -0.74 5.51 -0.07
C LEU A 278 -1.78 5.37 -1.19
N GLY A 279 -2.90 4.69 -0.92
CA GLY A 279 -4.00 4.50 -1.85
C GLY A 279 -5.25 5.25 -1.40
N LEU A 280 -5.93 5.90 -2.34
CA LEU A 280 -7.24 6.54 -2.14
C LEU A 280 -8.16 6.12 -3.29
N ASP A 281 -9.40 5.75 -2.98
CA ASP A 281 -10.43 5.51 -3.99
C ASP A 281 -11.51 6.61 -3.93
N VAL A 282 -11.91 7.10 -5.09
CA VAL A 282 -12.92 8.13 -5.30
C VAL A 282 -13.99 7.59 -6.22
N ASN A 283 -15.26 7.78 -5.87
CA ASN A 283 -16.37 7.31 -6.72
C ASN A 283 -17.21 8.43 -7.31
N ILE A 284 -17.16 9.65 -6.79
CA ILE A 284 -17.94 10.78 -7.29
C ILE A 284 -17.08 12.04 -7.26
N ILE A 285 -17.16 12.83 -8.34
CA ILE A 285 -16.71 14.22 -8.42
C ILE A 285 -17.81 15.05 -9.07
N GLY A 286 -18.10 16.22 -8.52
CA GLY A 286 -19.16 17.08 -9.05
C GLY A 286 -18.85 18.56 -8.96
N ASP A 287 -19.47 19.33 -9.84
CA ASP A 287 -19.50 20.80 -9.87
C ASP A 287 -20.96 21.30 -10.02
N ALA A 288 -21.16 22.55 -10.45
CA ALA A 288 -22.49 23.11 -10.63
C ALA A 288 -23.22 22.56 -11.87
N GLN A 289 -22.52 21.87 -12.77
CA GLN A 289 -23.01 21.40 -14.06
C GLN A 289 -23.14 19.88 -14.11
N GLU A 290 -22.20 19.17 -13.49
CA GLU A 290 -22.09 17.70 -13.57
C GLU A 290 -21.91 17.10 -12.17
N ASP A 291 -22.59 15.98 -11.90
CA ASP A 291 -22.29 15.09 -10.76
C ASP A 291 -21.87 13.72 -11.32
N VAL A 292 -20.55 13.54 -11.42
CA VAL A 292 -19.97 12.43 -12.17
C VAL A 292 -19.59 11.30 -11.23
N ARG A 293 -20.25 10.16 -11.42
CA ARG A 293 -19.88 8.90 -10.80
C ARG A 293 -18.80 8.23 -11.64
N PHE A 294 -17.66 7.87 -11.05
CA PHE A 294 -16.69 7.02 -11.72
C PHE A 294 -17.30 5.63 -11.91
N ASN A 295 -17.93 5.37 -13.05
CA ASN A 295 -18.53 4.10 -13.37
C ASN A 295 -18.64 3.90 -14.86
N ARG A 296 -18.10 2.77 -15.32
CA ARG A 296 -18.26 2.23 -16.69
C ARG A 296 -18.40 0.71 -16.66
N ALA A 297 -18.75 0.14 -15.50
CA ALA A 297 -18.95 -1.30 -15.35
C ALA A 297 -20.10 -1.83 -16.21
N GLU A 298 -21.02 -0.97 -16.66
CA GLU A 298 -22.17 -1.35 -17.49
C GLU A 298 -21.73 -1.85 -18.87
N LEU A 299 -20.54 -1.46 -19.35
CA LEU A 299 -19.93 -1.97 -20.58
C LEU A 299 -19.78 -3.50 -20.56
N ILE A 300 -19.67 -4.08 -19.37
CA ILE A 300 -19.61 -5.54 -19.14
C ILE A 300 -20.88 -6.07 -18.44
N GLY A 301 -21.97 -5.31 -18.44
CA GLY A 301 -23.25 -5.68 -17.85
C GLY A 301 -23.29 -5.65 -16.33
N GLN A 302 -22.51 -4.77 -15.69
CA GLN A 302 -22.43 -4.65 -14.23
C GLN A 302 -22.63 -3.21 -13.76
N GLY A 303 -23.03 -3.01 -12.50
CA GLY A 303 -23.17 -1.67 -11.94
C GLY A 303 -24.38 -0.90 -12.46
N PRO A 304 -24.56 0.36 -12.03
CA PRO A 304 -25.65 1.21 -12.49
C PRO A 304 -25.36 1.80 -13.87
N ASP A 305 -26.42 2.12 -14.61
CA ASP A 305 -26.32 2.91 -15.85
C ASP A 305 -25.98 4.36 -15.51
N VAL A 306 -25.15 5.01 -16.33
CA VAL A 306 -24.78 6.42 -16.14
C VAL A 306 -24.80 7.23 -17.45
N PRO A 307 -25.01 8.57 -17.40
CA PRO A 307 -25.22 9.37 -18.61
C PRO A 307 -24.04 9.44 -19.59
N TRP A 308 -22.81 9.21 -19.11
CA TRP A 308 -21.58 9.24 -19.91
C TRP A 308 -21.16 7.85 -20.43
N VAL A 309 -22.07 6.88 -20.43
CA VAL A 309 -21.92 5.63 -21.18
C VAL A 309 -23.13 5.49 -22.09
N THR A 310 -22.93 5.76 -23.38
CA THR A 310 -24.03 5.80 -24.34
C THR A 310 -24.34 4.40 -24.88
N PRO A 311 -25.57 4.14 -25.39
CA PRO A 311 -25.85 2.89 -26.10
C PRO A 311 -24.91 2.64 -27.30
N ALA A 312 -24.48 3.72 -27.98
CA ALA A 312 -23.50 3.65 -29.07
C ALA A 312 -22.14 3.18 -28.56
N GLU A 313 -21.70 3.69 -27.41
CA GLU A 313 -20.47 3.24 -26.76
C GLU A 313 -20.55 1.78 -26.29
N VAL A 314 -21.67 1.35 -25.69
CA VAL A 314 -21.86 -0.05 -25.30
C VAL A 314 -21.72 -0.96 -26.51
N GLN A 315 -22.29 -0.58 -27.65
CA GLN A 315 -22.18 -1.33 -28.89
C GLN A 315 -20.75 -1.33 -29.43
N SER A 316 -20.10 -0.16 -29.54
CA SER A 316 -18.71 -0.08 -30.04
C SER A 316 -17.72 -0.80 -29.11
N TYR A 317 -17.95 -0.80 -27.80
CA TYR A 317 -17.16 -1.55 -26.83
C TYR A 317 -17.27 -3.07 -27.03
N ARG A 318 -18.47 -3.59 -27.36
CA ARG A 318 -18.63 -5.02 -27.71
C ARG A 318 -17.84 -5.38 -28.97
N ASP A 319 -17.80 -4.46 -29.92
CA ASP A 319 -17.12 -4.60 -31.21
C ASP A 319 -15.63 -4.18 -31.17
N ARG A 320 -15.11 -3.74 -30.01
CA ARG A 320 -13.76 -3.14 -29.88
C ARG A 320 -12.61 -4.02 -30.36
N ARG A 321 -12.79 -5.34 -30.36
CA ARG A 321 -11.79 -6.28 -30.90
C ARG A 321 -11.63 -6.15 -32.41
N ALA A 322 -12.70 -5.77 -33.11
CA ALA A 322 -12.69 -5.54 -34.56
C ALA A 322 -12.41 -4.06 -34.90
N ASN A 323 -12.90 -3.12 -34.09
CA ASN A 323 -12.71 -1.69 -34.33
C ASN A 323 -12.44 -0.91 -33.05
N ARG A 324 -11.21 -1.04 -32.53
CA ARG A 324 -10.77 -0.35 -31.32
C ARG A 324 -10.83 1.18 -31.45
N ALA A 325 -10.55 1.72 -32.64
CA ALA A 325 -10.51 3.17 -32.87
C ALA A 325 -11.89 3.81 -32.69
N ALA A 326 -12.94 3.21 -33.27
CA ALA A 326 -14.31 3.71 -33.09
C ALA A 326 -14.77 3.67 -31.63
N TRP A 327 -14.39 2.63 -30.88
CA TRP A 327 -14.69 2.59 -29.45
C TRP A 327 -13.94 3.70 -28.68
N VAL A 328 -12.66 3.93 -28.99
CA VAL A 328 -11.90 5.02 -28.34
C VAL A 328 -12.51 6.39 -28.67
N GLU A 329 -12.97 6.61 -29.89
CA GLU A 329 -13.66 7.85 -30.27
C GLU A 329 -14.94 8.08 -29.44
N GLU A 330 -15.77 7.05 -29.27
CA GLU A 330 -16.96 7.10 -28.38
C GLU A 330 -16.57 7.34 -26.92
N LEU A 331 -15.49 6.71 -26.45
CA LEU A 331 -14.98 6.88 -25.08
C LEU A 331 -14.48 8.30 -24.81
N GLU A 332 -13.81 8.92 -25.78
CA GLU A 332 -13.37 10.32 -25.66
C GLU A 332 -14.55 11.28 -25.77
N GLY A 333 -15.46 11.05 -26.72
CA GLY A 333 -16.62 11.92 -26.97
C GLY A 333 -17.64 11.93 -25.83
N SER A 334 -17.76 10.84 -25.09
CA SER A 334 -18.68 10.71 -23.94
C SER A 334 -18.06 11.12 -22.60
N LYS A 335 -16.75 11.36 -22.53
CA LYS A 335 -16.06 11.64 -21.26
C LYS A 335 -16.46 12.99 -20.68
N PRO A 336 -16.94 13.05 -19.41
CA PRO A 336 -17.26 14.31 -18.76
C PRO A 336 -16.04 15.22 -18.65
N ARG A 337 -16.25 16.52 -18.86
CA ARG A 337 -15.19 17.54 -18.81
C ARG A 337 -14.49 17.51 -17.46
N LEU A 338 -15.26 17.45 -16.38
CA LEU A 338 -14.73 17.49 -15.03
C LEU A 338 -13.78 16.30 -14.75
N VAL A 339 -14.08 15.13 -15.29
CA VAL A 339 -13.22 13.94 -15.18
C VAL A 339 -11.92 14.15 -15.96
N ALA A 340 -11.99 14.68 -17.19
CA ALA A 340 -10.80 14.93 -18.00
C ALA A 340 -9.85 15.94 -17.32
N ASP A 341 -10.39 17.05 -16.80
CA ASP A 341 -9.62 18.06 -16.07
C ASP A 341 -8.99 17.49 -14.80
N PHE A 342 -9.78 16.76 -14.01
CA PHE A 342 -9.31 16.19 -12.75
C PHE A 342 -8.21 15.14 -12.95
N GLN A 343 -8.38 14.23 -13.93
CA GLN A 343 -7.35 13.25 -14.28
C GLN A 343 -6.05 13.92 -14.71
N ARG A 344 -6.13 14.95 -15.57
CA ARG A 344 -4.96 15.71 -16.02
C ARG A 344 -4.20 16.31 -14.85
N LEU A 345 -4.92 16.92 -13.90
CA LEU A 345 -4.32 17.54 -12.72
C LEU A 345 -3.69 16.51 -11.78
N LEU A 346 -4.34 15.36 -11.58
CA LEU A 346 -3.78 14.26 -10.79
C LEU A 346 -2.49 13.70 -11.40
N ARG A 347 -2.46 13.47 -12.71
CA ARG A 347 -1.25 12.98 -13.42
C ARG A 347 -0.12 14.00 -13.38
N ALA A 348 -0.44 15.29 -13.48
CA ALA A 348 0.53 16.37 -13.38
C ALA A 348 1.08 16.57 -11.95
N SER A 349 0.42 16.04 -10.92
CA SER A 349 0.87 16.18 -9.54
C SER A 349 2.20 15.43 -9.32
N PRO A 350 3.23 16.08 -8.73
CA PRO A 350 4.50 15.41 -8.42
C PRO A 350 4.34 14.32 -7.34
N HIS A 351 3.21 14.29 -6.64
CA HIS A 351 2.97 13.38 -5.51
C HIS A 351 2.22 12.10 -5.87
N ILE A 352 1.69 12.00 -7.10
CA ILE A 352 0.93 10.84 -7.56
C ILE A 352 1.83 9.99 -8.42
N LYS A 353 1.82 8.67 -8.20
CA LYS A 353 2.54 7.67 -9.00
C LYS A 353 1.62 6.98 -9.99
N GLN A 354 0.41 6.62 -9.58
CA GLN A 354 -0.53 5.86 -10.41
C GLN A 354 -1.93 6.46 -10.36
N VAL A 355 -2.64 6.40 -11.48
CA VAL A 355 -4.04 6.82 -11.64
C VAL A 355 -4.76 5.74 -12.43
N PHE A 356 -5.62 4.99 -11.76
CA PHE A 356 -6.44 3.93 -12.39
C PHE A 356 -7.91 4.28 -12.26
N ASP A 357 -8.65 4.29 -13.36
CA ASP A 357 -10.06 4.67 -13.35
C ASP A 357 -10.83 3.98 -14.48
N PRO A 358 -12.14 4.20 -14.60
CA PRO A 358 -12.97 3.53 -15.60
C PRO A 358 -12.63 3.89 -17.06
N TRP A 359 -11.90 4.98 -17.30
CA TRP A 359 -11.47 5.40 -18.63
C TRP A 359 -10.03 4.98 -18.92
N TYR A 360 -9.09 5.13 -17.97
CA TYR A 360 -7.68 4.82 -18.19
C TYR A 360 -6.97 4.14 -17.03
N MET A 361 -5.91 3.44 -17.39
CA MET A 361 -4.93 2.84 -16.50
C MET A 361 -3.58 3.52 -16.72
N ASP A 362 -3.15 4.34 -15.77
CA ASP A 362 -1.83 4.96 -15.72
C ASP A 362 -1.02 4.38 -14.56
N ALA A 363 -0.11 3.46 -14.88
CA ALA A 363 0.67 2.75 -13.87
C ALA A 363 1.87 3.56 -13.36
N ASN A 364 2.22 4.66 -14.02
CA ASN A 364 3.37 5.48 -13.67
C ASN A 364 3.29 6.86 -14.32
N THR A 365 2.63 7.81 -13.67
CA THR A 365 2.47 9.21 -14.12
C THR A 365 3.79 10.01 -14.19
N LYS A 366 4.93 9.35 -13.99
CA LYS A 366 6.28 9.92 -13.94
C LYS A 366 7.13 9.46 -15.13
N ASP A 367 6.62 8.58 -15.97
CA ASP A 367 7.21 8.32 -17.28
C ASP A 367 6.49 9.12 -18.38
N ASP A 368 7.06 9.07 -19.58
CA ASP A 368 6.51 9.74 -20.76
C ASP A 368 5.51 8.83 -21.51
N VAL A 369 5.01 7.76 -20.87
CA VAL A 369 4.07 6.83 -21.49
C VAL A 369 2.65 7.32 -21.27
N ALA A 370 1.91 7.49 -22.37
CA ALA A 370 0.50 7.86 -22.31
C ALA A 370 -0.33 6.80 -21.56
N PRO A 371 -1.35 7.21 -20.79
CA PRO A 371 -2.19 6.28 -20.06
C PRO A 371 -2.97 5.38 -21.03
N ALA A 372 -3.06 4.08 -20.73
CA ALA A 372 -3.76 3.11 -21.56
C ALA A 372 -5.27 3.16 -21.28
N CYS A 373 -6.12 3.00 -22.30
CA CYS A 373 -7.57 2.87 -22.08
C CYS A 373 -7.87 1.68 -21.16
N ASN A 374 -8.82 1.83 -20.25
CA ASN A 374 -9.34 0.72 -19.45
C ASN A 374 -10.30 -0.11 -20.31
N GLU A 375 -9.82 -1.22 -20.87
CA GLU A 375 -10.58 -2.09 -21.77
C GLU A 375 -11.36 -3.18 -21.02
N GLN A 376 -11.29 -3.17 -19.68
CA GLN A 376 -11.89 -4.12 -18.75
C GLN A 376 -11.60 -5.59 -19.12
N VAL A 377 -10.39 -5.86 -19.61
CA VAL A 377 -9.94 -7.21 -19.97
C VAL A 377 -9.29 -7.90 -18.77
N SER A 378 -8.31 -7.22 -18.18
CA SER A 378 -7.53 -7.72 -17.05
C SER A 378 -8.31 -7.62 -15.73
N VAL A 379 -7.86 -8.36 -14.71
CA VAL A 379 -8.41 -8.27 -13.35
C VAL A 379 -8.24 -6.85 -12.79
N ASN A 380 -7.11 -6.19 -13.08
CA ASN A 380 -6.84 -4.85 -12.58
C ASN A 380 -7.75 -3.80 -13.23
N GLU A 381 -7.99 -3.90 -14.54
CA GLU A 381 -8.92 -3.01 -15.25
C GLU A 381 -10.37 -3.16 -14.75
N LYS A 382 -10.84 -4.41 -14.61
CA LYS A 382 -12.18 -4.70 -14.05
C LYS A 382 -12.31 -4.24 -12.61
N LEU A 383 -11.24 -4.29 -11.82
CA LEU A 383 -11.24 -3.79 -10.45
C LEU A 383 -11.53 -2.28 -10.41
N HIS A 384 -11.00 -1.52 -11.35
CA HIS A 384 -11.09 -0.05 -11.38
C HIS A 384 -12.11 0.47 -12.40
N ASN A 385 -13.10 -0.34 -12.80
CA ASN A 385 -14.14 0.09 -13.75
C ASN A 385 -15.28 0.90 -13.09
N ASN A 386 -15.24 1.10 -11.78
CA ASN A 386 -16.30 1.75 -11.00
C ASN A 386 -15.80 2.70 -9.89
N HIS A 387 -14.53 3.09 -9.96
CA HIS A 387 -13.94 4.12 -9.12
C HIS A 387 -12.63 4.60 -9.72
N LEU A 388 -12.21 5.79 -9.35
CA LEU A 388 -10.85 6.28 -9.51
C LEU A 388 -10.02 5.82 -8.31
N HIS A 389 -8.90 5.17 -8.57
CA HIS A 389 -7.86 4.84 -7.60
C HIS A 389 -6.62 5.69 -7.89
N ILE A 390 -6.12 6.37 -6.87
CA ILE A 390 -4.82 7.05 -6.92
C ILE A 390 -3.84 6.38 -5.97
N THR A 391 -2.60 6.29 -6.41
CA THR A 391 -1.48 5.83 -5.60
C THR A 391 -0.42 6.93 -5.51
N LEU A 392 0.02 7.24 -4.29
CA LEU A 392 1.04 8.25 -4.05
C LEU A 392 2.45 7.76 -4.43
N ASP A 393 3.30 8.71 -4.83
CA ASP A 393 4.74 8.49 -5.02
C ASP A 393 5.51 8.77 -3.73
N VAL A 394 5.63 7.75 -2.89
CA VAL A 394 6.48 7.79 -1.69
C VAL A 394 7.64 6.82 -1.87
N PRO A 395 8.88 7.33 -1.98
CA PRO A 395 10.06 6.49 -2.16
C PRO A 395 10.19 5.41 -1.08
N GLY A 396 10.57 4.21 -1.51
CA GLY A 396 10.85 3.08 -0.61
C GLY A 396 9.64 2.25 -0.15
N VAL A 397 8.40 2.69 -0.44
CA VAL A 397 7.20 1.97 -0.02
C VAL A 397 6.62 1.08 -1.12
N LEU A 398 6.47 1.60 -2.35
CA LEU A 398 5.71 0.96 -3.46
C LEU A 398 6.49 0.61 -4.70
#